data_AF-A0A7X9FB71-F1
#
_entry.id   AF-A0A7X9FB71-F1
#
_cell.length_a   1.000
_cell.length_b   1.000
_cell.length_c   1.000
_cell.angle_alpha   90.00
_cell.angle_beta   90.00
_cell.angle_gamma   90.00
#
_symmetry.space_group_name_H-M   'P 1'
#
loop_
_entity.id
_entity.type
_entity.pdbx_description
1 polymer ?
#
loop_
_entity_poly.entity_id
_entity_poly.type
_entity_poly.pdbx_seq_one_letter_code
_entity_poly.pdbx_strand_id
1 'polypeptide(L)'
;MIDFSFRRRKPGIGRADTDQSLLAYLFRESRAMLSIIDREGRYVTVNPVFCRYLKVSEEEMTGRHLSDLWGKETYKNIIAGKLQTCFSGQTVRYQADFYLGSSGEKYFEVTFYPLKNNEGEIVYVLAESLDITELKLSV
;
A
#
# COMPACT_ATOMS: atom_id res chain seq x y z
N MET A 1 -30.16 -39.76 -30.03
CA MET A 1 -29.21 -38.77 -30.60
C MET A 1 -29.82 -37.40 -30.37
N ILE A 2 -29.31 -36.68 -29.37
CA ILE A 2 -29.06 -35.22 -29.27
C ILE A 2 -28.36 -35.08 -27.92
N ASP A 3 -27.10 -34.70 -28.01
CA ASP A 3 -26.15 -34.44 -26.93
C ASP A 3 -26.48 -33.07 -26.31
N PHE A 4 -26.65 -33.01 -24.99
CA PHE A 4 -26.69 -31.75 -24.24
C PHE A 4 -25.41 -31.64 -23.42
N SER A 5 -24.37 -31.31 -24.17
CA SER A 5 -23.09 -30.80 -23.74
C SER A 5 -23.17 -29.99 -22.45
N PHE A 6 -22.51 -30.51 -21.42
CA PHE A 6 -21.60 -29.73 -20.58
C PHE A 6 -22.17 -28.41 -20.03
N ARG A 7 -23.10 -28.51 -19.07
CA ARG A 7 -23.21 -27.44 -18.05
C ARG A 7 -21.92 -27.46 -17.23
N ARG A 8 -20.92 -26.64 -17.63
CA ARG A 8 -19.88 -26.19 -16.70
C ARG A 8 -20.59 -25.47 -15.57
N ARG A 9 -20.88 -26.17 -14.46
CA ARG A 9 -21.06 -25.51 -13.18
C ARG A 9 -19.79 -24.67 -12.99
N LYS A 10 -19.90 -23.35 -13.03
CA LYS A 10 -18.83 -22.50 -12.48
C LYS A 10 -18.57 -23.04 -11.08
N PRO A 11 -17.33 -23.41 -10.71
CA PRO A 11 -17.05 -23.82 -9.36
C PRO A 11 -17.54 -22.70 -8.44
N GLY A 12 -18.34 -23.06 -7.44
CA GLY A 12 -18.86 -22.09 -6.48
C GLY A 12 -17.67 -21.39 -5.86
N ILE A 13 -17.55 -20.09 -6.11
CA ILE A 13 -16.55 -19.24 -5.46
C ILE A 13 -16.82 -19.41 -3.96
N GLY A 14 -15.87 -19.96 -3.22
CA GLY A 14 -16.01 -20.15 -1.79
C GLY A 14 -16.18 -18.79 -1.11
N ARG A 15 -16.76 -18.77 0.09
CA ARG A 15 -16.88 -17.53 0.87
C ARG A 15 -15.50 -16.86 1.07
N ALA A 16 -14.46 -17.66 1.31
CA ALA A 16 -13.07 -17.20 1.40
C ALA A 16 -12.54 -16.59 0.08
N ASP A 17 -12.83 -17.19 -1.07
CA ASP A 17 -12.44 -16.65 -2.38
C ASP A 17 -13.16 -15.33 -2.69
N THR A 18 -14.40 -15.20 -2.22
CA THR A 18 -15.20 -13.97 -2.34
C THR A 18 -14.62 -12.86 -1.47
N ASP A 19 -14.26 -13.17 -0.22
CA ASP A 19 -13.67 -12.20 0.71
C ASP A 19 -12.31 -11.70 0.21
N GLN A 20 -11.45 -12.61 -0.28
CA GLN A 20 -10.16 -12.23 -0.88
C GLN A 20 -10.35 -11.35 -2.14
N SER A 21 -11.32 -11.69 -2.99
CA SER A 21 -11.62 -10.89 -4.18
C SER A 21 -12.13 -9.49 -3.84
N LEU A 22 -12.93 -9.36 -2.77
CA LEU A 22 -13.45 -8.07 -2.31
C LEU A 22 -12.34 -7.20 -1.72
N LEU A 23 -11.44 -7.78 -0.90
CA LEU A 23 -10.29 -7.05 -0.36
C LEU A 23 -9.35 -6.58 -1.46
N ALA A 24 -9.08 -7.45 -2.45
CA ALA A 24 -8.28 -7.08 -3.62
C ALA A 24 -8.94 -5.95 -4.43
N TYR A 25 -10.27 -5.99 -4.58
CA TYR A 25 -11.02 -4.92 -5.23
C TYR A 25 -10.91 -3.59 -4.48
N LEU A 26 -11.11 -3.58 -3.16
CA LEU A 26 -10.98 -2.37 -2.34
C LEU A 26 -9.57 -1.77 -2.39
N PHE A 27 -8.54 -2.62 -2.31
CA PHE A 27 -7.15 -2.19 -2.42
C PHE A 27 -6.87 -1.53 -3.79
N ARG A 28 -7.39 -2.12 -4.86
CA ARG A 28 -7.21 -1.66 -6.24
C ARG A 28 -7.94 -0.35 -6.55
N GLU A 29 -9.19 -0.23 -6.09
CA GLU A 29 -10.08 0.89 -6.40
C GLU A 29 -9.98 2.06 -5.42
N SER A 30 -9.19 1.91 -4.34
CA SER A 30 -8.90 3.02 -3.43
C SER A 30 -8.34 4.22 -4.20
N ARG A 31 -8.76 5.43 -3.80
CA ARG A 31 -8.23 6.69 -4.32
C ARG A 31 -6.91 7.09 -3.67
N ALA A 32 -6.57 6.51 -2.53
CA ALA A 32 -5.30 6.74 -1.87
C ALA A 32 -4.21 5.88 -2.52
N MET A 33 -2.96 6.33 -2.41
CA MET A 33 -1.83 5.43 -2.64
C MET A 33 -1.77 4.46 -1.47
N LEU A 34 -1.93 3.17 -1.76
CA LEU A 34 -1.85 2.10 -0.76
C LEU A 34 -0.63 1.23 -1.03
N SER A 35 0.03 0.81 0.05
CA SER A 35 1.14 -0.13 -0.02
C SER A 35 1.21 -1.02 1.22
N ILE A 36 1.68 -2.24 1.04
CA ILE A 36 1.98 -3.18 2.12
C ILE A 36 3.48 -3.28 2.27
N ILE A 37 3.98 -3.15 3.51
CA ILE A 37 5.41 -3.08 3.82
C ILE A 37 5.74 -4.15 4.87
N ASP A 38 6.83 -4.89 4.67
CA ASP A 38 7.34 -5.88 5.62
C ASP A 38 8.20 -5.27 6.74
N ARG A 39 8.63 -6.10 7.69
CA ARG A 39 9.42 -5.67 8.85
C ARG A 39 10.79 -5.13 8.48
N GLU A 40 11.31 -5.53 7.34
CA GLU A 40 12.56 -5.08 6.77
C GLU A 40 12.41 -3.75 6.01
N GLY A 41 11.20 -3.17 5.96
CA GLY A 41 10.94 -1.90 5.30
C GLY A 41 10.90 -2.02 3.77
N ARG A 42 10.54 -3.20 3.25
CA ARG A 42 10.41 -3.46 1.82
C ARG A 42 8.95 -3.56 1.44
N TYR A 43 8.65 -3.13 0.22
CA TYR A 43 7.32 -3.24 -0.34
C TYR A 43 6.99 -4.70 -0.66
N VAL A 44 5.84 -5.15 -0.17
CA VAL A 44 5.25 -6.45 -0.51
C VAL A 44 4.36 -6.31 -1.75
N THR A 45 3.57 -5.23 -1.80
CA THR A 45 2.71 -4.87 -2.93
C THR A 45 2.31 -3.40 -2.82
N VAL A 46 1.89 -2.82 -3.94
CA VAL A 46 1.41 -1.44 -4.07
C VAL A 46 0.17 -1.42 -4.95
N ASN A 47 -0.78 -0.50 -4.69
CA ASN A 47 -1.98 -0.42 -5.52
C ASN A 47 -1.73 0.36 -6.84
N PRO A 48 -2.63 0.26 -7.84
CA PRO A 48 -2.44 0.96 -9.11
C PRO A 48 -2.39 2.49 -9.00
N VAL A 49 -2.99 3.09 -7.96
CA VAL A 49 -2.89 4.54 -7.72
C VAL A 49 -1.45 4.91 -7.37
N PHE A 50 -0.80 4.16 -6.48
CA PHE A 50 0.62 4.32 -6.15
C PHE A 50 1.50 4.26 -7.41
N CYS A 51 1.32 3.22 -8.23
CA CYS A 51 2.06 3.02 -9.48
C CYS A 51 1.90 4.21 -10.45
N ARG A 52 0.66 4.65 -10.69
CA ARG A 52 0.38 5.78 -11.59
C ARG A 52 0.95 7.09 -11.06
N TYR A 53 0.81 7.34 -9.77
CA TYR A 53 1.23 8.58 -9.14
C TYR A 53 2.76 8.71 -9.18
N LEU A 54 3.49 7.65 -8.82
CA LEU A 54 4.96 7.64 -8.79
C LEU A 54 5.61 7.21 -10.12
N LYS A 55 4.81 6.87 -11.13
CA LYS A 55 5.26 6.41 -12.46
C LYS A 55 6.20 5.21 -12.39
N VAL A 56 5.82 4.22 -11.59
CA VAL A 56 6.53 2.93 -11.38
C VAL A 56 5.59 1.76 -11.64
N SER A 57 6.14 0.57 -11.85
CA SER A 57 5.38 -0.68 -11.91
C SER A 57 5.31 -1.38 -10.53
N GLU A 58 4.35 -2.29 -10.34
CA GLU A 58 4.27 -3.07 -9.10
C GLU A 58 5.47 -4.03 -8.96
N GLU A 59 5.95 -4.57 -10.08
CA GLU A 59 7.11 -5.45 -10.15
C GLU A 59 8.40 -4.74 -9.75
N GLU A 60 8.58 -3.47 -10.16
CA GLU A 60 9.70 -2.64 -9.74
C GLU A 60 9.67 -2.31 -8.24
N MET A 61 8.48 -2.33 -7.64
CA MET A 61 8.28 -2.01 -6.23
C MET A 61 8.44 -3.24 -5.34
N THR A 62 7.98 -4.41 -5.76
CA THR A 62 8.03 -5.63 -4.94
C THR A 62 9.47 -5.95 -4.51
N GLY A 63 9.70 -6.04 -3.20
CA GLY A 63 11.02 -6.26 -2.57
C GLY A 63 11.92 -5.03 -2.47
N ARG A 64 11.57 -3.91 -3.12
CA ARG A 64 12.32 -2.65 -3.04
C ARG A 64 12.22 -2.05 -1.65
N HIS A 65 13.32 -1.53 -1.12
CA HIS A 65 13.34 -0.91 0.20
C HIS A 65 12.85 0.53 0.15
N LEU A 66 12.17 1.00 1.20
CA LEU A 66 11.65 2.37 1.31
C LEU A 66 12.74 3.44 1.06
N SER A 67 13.96 3.22 1.55
CA SER A 67 15.09 4.15 1.34
C SER A 67 15.51 4.29 -0.13
N ASP A 68 15.26 3.26 -0.94
CA ASP A 68 15.64 3.27 -2.35
C ASP A 68 14.64 4.06 -3.19
N LEU A 69 13.43 4.27 -2.68
CA LEU A 69 12.41 5.11 -3.30
C LEU A 69 12.45 6.54 -2.75
N TRP A 70 12.41 6.69 -1.43
CA TRP A 70 12.26 8.00 -0.76
C TRP A 70 13.59 8.67 -0.40
N GLY A 71 14.70 7.96 -0.58
CA GLY A 71 16.04 8.38 -0.17
C GLY A 71 16.38 7.96 1.26
N LYS A 72 17.68 7.72 1.50
CA LYS A 72 18.20 7.22 2.80
C LYS A 72 17.93 8.20 3.94
N GLU A 73 18.08 9.49 3.70
CA GLU A 73 17.93 10.52 4.73
C GLU A 73 16.46 10.70 5.13
N THR A 74 15.56 10.80 4.14
CA THR A 74 14.11 10.80 4.35
C THR A 74 13.66 9.57 5.12
N TYR A 75 14.13 8.39 4.70
CA TYR A 75 13.80 7.14 5.40
C TYR A 75 14.25 7.19 6.86
N LYS A 76 15.52 7.53 7.11
CA LYS A 76 16.10 7.55 8.46
C LYS A 76 15.39 8.55 9.38
N ASN A 77 15.16 9.77 8.89
CA ASN A 77 14.71 10.87 9.74
C ASN A 77 13.18 10.94 9.88
N ILE A 78 12.44 10.47 8.87
CA ILE A 78 10.98 10.63 8.82
C ILE A 78 10.25 9.30 8.94
N ILE A 79 10.66 8.28 8.16
CA ILE A 79 9.86 7.07 7.97
C ILE A 79 10.18 5.98 9.00
N ALA A 80 11.47 5.69 9.23
CA ALA A 80 11.92 4.52 9.96
C ALA A 80 11.36 4.44 11.39
N GLY A 81 11.42 5.55 12.14
CA GLY A 81 10.87 5.60 13.50
C GLY A 81 9.35 5.40 13.52
N LYS A 82 8.62 5.92 12.53
CA LYS A 82 7.17 5.75 12.42
C LYS A 82 6.79 4.34 12.04
N LEU A 83 7.57 3.72 11.17
CA LEU A 83 7.42 2.31 10.80
C LEU A 83 7.66 1.41 12.01
N GLN A 84 8.71 1.67 12.80
CA GLN A 84 8.98 0.95 14.04
C GLN A 84 7.85 1.09 15.06
N THR A 85 7.34 2.30 15.27
CA THR A 85 6.16 2.55 16.12
C THR A 85 4.94 1.81 15.61
N CYS A 86 4.77 1.69 14.29
CA CYS A 86 3.66 0.91 13.75
C CYS A 86 3.81 -0.59 14.03
N PHE A 87 5.02 -1.14 13.84
CA PHE A 87 5.31 -2.53 14.17
C PHE A 87 5.20 -2.85 15.67
N SER A 88 5.19 -1.86 16.58
CA SER A 88 4.87 -2.06 17.99
C SER A 88 3.36 -2.13 18.29
N GLY A 89 2.52 -1.94 17.28
CA GLY A 89 1.06 -2.07 17.36
C GLY A 89 0.29 -0.76 17.39
N GLN A 90 0.94 0.36 17.15
CA GLN A 90 0.28 1.67 17.13
C GLN A 90 -0.02 2.13 15.70
N THR A 91 -1.25 2.57 15.44
CA THR A 91 -1.52 3.31 14.19
C THR A 91 -0.79 4.66 14.25
N VAL A 92 -0.02 4.98 13.21
CA VAL A 92 0.73 6.23 13.13
C VAL A 92 0.18 7.10 12.01
N ARG A 93 -0.21 8.33 12.30
CA ARG A 93 -0.62 9.32 11.29
C ARG A 93 0.29 10.53 11.36
N TYR A 94 0.74 11.02 10.20
CA TYR A 94 1.63 12.17 10.11
C TYR A 94 1.48 12.89 8.77
N GLN A 95 1.95 14.13 8.72
CA GLN A 95 2.16 14.86 7.46
C GLN A 95 3.65 15.03 7.23
N ALA A 96 4.08 14.94 5.98
CA ALA A 96 5.46 15.19 5.58
C ALA A 96 5.52 15.68 4.13
N ASP A 97 6.52 16.48 3.84
CA ASP A 97 6.95 16.83 2.50
C ASP A 97 7.90 15.77 1.95
N PHE A 98 7.75 15.46 0.67
CA PHE A 98 8.61 14.55 -0.07
C PHE A 98 8.98 15.17 -1.41
N TYR A 99 10.25 15.07 -1.76
CA TYR A 99 10.72 15.53 -3.06
C TYR A 99 10.59 14.42 -4.11
N LEU A 100 9.72 14.63 -5.09
CA LEU A 100 9.43 13.67 -6.16
C LEU A 100 10.04 14.09 -7.49
N GLY A 101 11.38 14.16 -7.53
CA GLY A 101 12.14 14.44 -8.75
C GLY A 101 11.58 15.63 -9.54
N SER A 102 11.15 15.39 -10.78
CA SER A 102 10.60 16.43 -11.66
C SER A 102 9.25 17.00 -11.23
N SER A 103 8.54 16.36 -10.31
CA SER A 103 7.26 16.83 -9.77
C SER A 103 7.43 17.79 -8.58
N GLY A 104 8.68 18.01 -8.13
CA GLY A 104 9.02 18.91 -7.05
C GLY A 104 8.60 18.39 -5.68
N GLU A 105 8.50 19.31 -4.72
CA GLU A 105 8.04 19.05 -3.37
C GLU A 105 6.53 18.76 -3.35
N LYS A 106 6.14 17.71 -2.65
CA LYS A 106 4.75 17.28 -2.47
C LYS A 106 4.46 17.05 -1.01
N TYR A 107 3.30 17.48 -0.55
CA TYR A 107 2.85 17.29 0.82
C TYR A 107 1.92 16.09 0.89
N PHE A 108 2.23 15.15 1.78
CA PHE A 108 1.40 13.98 2.00
C PHE A 108 0.91 13.92 3.43
N GLU A 109 -0.34 13.50 3.59
CA GLU A 109 -0.81 12.88 4.82
C GLU A 109 -0.65 11.37 4.69
N VAL A 110 0.05 10.76 5.65
CA VAL A 110 0.38 9.33 5.65
C VAL A 110 -0.14 8.69 6.92
N THR A 111 -0.83 7.56 6.77
CA THR A 111 -1.26 6.71 7.89
C THR A 111 -0.70 5.30 7.74
N PHE A 112 -0.04 4.81 8.78
CA PHE A 112 0.44 3.44 8.90
C PHE A 112 -0.46 2.65 9.84
N TYR A 113 -1.02 1.56 9.34
CA TYR A 113 -1.86 0.63 10.09
C TYR A 113 -1.11 -0.71 10.30
N PRO A 114 -1.02 -1.22 11.53
CA PRO A 114 -0.40 -2.51 11.79
C PRO A 114 -1.31 -3.64 11.31
N LEU A 115 -0.78 -4.55 10.50
CA LEU A 115 -1.50 -5.73 10.02
C LEU A 115 -0.99 -6.98 10.73
N LYS A 116 -1.92 -7.73 11.32
CA LYS A 116 -1.64 -8.94 12.08
C LYS A 116 -1.86 -10.19 11.24
N ASN A 117 -1.04 -11.21 11.47
CA ASN A 117 -1.31 -12.57 11.01
C ASN A 117 -2.38 -13.25 11.91
N ASN A 118 -2.71 -14.51 11.59
CA ASN A 118 -3.68 -15.30 12.36
C ASN A 118 -3.23 -15.61 13.80
N GLU A 119 -1.94 -15.48 14.08
CA GLU A 119 -1.35 -15.69 15.41
C GLU A 119 -1.34 -14.40 16.26
N GLY A 120 -1.81 -13.29 15.68
CA GLY A 120 -1.88 -11.98 16.34
C GLY A 120 -0.58 -11.16 16.26
N GLU A 121 0.44 -11.67 15.57
CA GLU A 121 1.70 -10.99 15.37
C GLU A 121 1.60 -9.97 14.24
N ILE A 122 2.16 -8.78 14.44
CA ILE A 122 2.19 -7.74 13.40
C ILE A 122 3.27 -8.08 12.40
N VAL A 123 2.87 -8.47 11.20
CA VAL A 123 3.77 -8.95 10.13
C VAL A 123 3.96 -7.92 9.04
N TYR A 124 2.98 -7.05 8.83
CA TYR A 124 3.02 -6.01 7.81
C TYR A 124 2.51 -4.67 8.33
N VAL A 125 2.81 -3.62 7.58
CA VAL A 125 2.20 -2.30 7.70
C VAL A 125 1.44 -2.01 6.42
N LEU A 126 0.17 -1.63 6.53
CA LEU A 126 -0.57 -0.95 5.48
C LEU A 126 -0.26 0.54 5.57
N ALA A 127 0.38 1.08 4.55
CA ALA A 127 0.59 2.50 4.40
C ALA A 127 -0.43 3.10 3.43
N GLU A 128 -1.17 4.09 3.90
CA GLU A 128 -2.08 4.93 3.13
C GLU A 128 -1.47 6.32 3.01
N SER A 129 -1.29 6.81 1.79
CA SER A 129 -0.76 8.14 1.52
C SER A 129 -1.73 8.95 0.65
N LEU A 130 -2.08 10.14 1.13
CA LEU A 130 -2.95 11.11 0.47
C LEU A 130 -2.14 12.36 0.13
N ASP A 131 -2.13 12.75 -1.15
CA ASP A 131 -1.55 14.02 -1.58
C ASP A 131 -2.45 15.17 -1.11
N ILE A 132 -1.90 16.04 -0.28
CA ILE A 132 -2.56 17.24 0.26
C ILE A 132 -1.92 18.53 -0.25
N THR A 133 -1.11 18.45 -1.32
CA THR A 133 -0.34 19.58 -1.86
C THR A 133 -1.26 20.74 -2.24
N GLU A 134 -2.34 20.48 -2.96
CA GLU A 134 -3.31 21.51 -3.35
C GLU A 134 -3.93 22.19 -2.12
N LEU A 135 -4.34 21.40 -1.12
CA LEU A 135 -4.91 21.94 0.12
C LEU A 135 -3.89 22.77 0.91
N LYS A 136 -2.62 22.36 0.92
CA LYS A 136 -1.56 23.04 1.67
C LYS A 136 -1.13 24.35 1.03
N LEU A 137 -1.18 24.43 -0.30
CA LEU A 137 -0.74 25.59 -1.08
C LEU A 137 -1.88 26.58 -1.40
N SER A 138 -3.14 26.27 -1.07
CA SER A 138 -4.29 27.14 -1.31
C SER A 138 -4.42 28.30 -0.31
N VAL A 139 -3.31 28.93 0.09
CA VAL A 139 -3.26 30.06 1.04
C VAL A 139 -3.24 31.40 0.29
#